data_AF-A0A7C6BJ57-F1
#
_entry.id   AF-A0A7C6BJ57-F1
#
_cell.length_a   1.000
_cell.length_b   1.000
_cell.length_c   1.000
_cell.angle_alpha   90.00
_cell.angle_beta   90.00
_cell.angle_gamma   90.00
#
_symmetry.space_group_name_H-M   'P 1'
#
loop_
_entity.id
_entity.type
_entity.pdbx_description
1 polymer ?
#
loop_
_entity_poly.entity_id
_entity_poly.type
_entity_poly.pdbx_seq_one_letter_code
_entity_poly.pdbx_strand_id
1 'polypeptide(L)'
;MNILSCENLTLGYEGRPVVTGLNFAVGEGQYLCIVGENGSGKTTLMRAILGLQSPMQGQIITHDGLKKEEIGYLPQQTLAQRDFPASVYEVVQSGCLNKSGRRPFYNKQQKARAREAMARLGITEFAKKCYRNLSGGQQQRVLLARALCAADRVLLLDEPASGLDPAITEELYSLIRALNQEGMTILMISHDLRAAARDASHILHLANRQLFFGEKEAYLNTDIGRLYALLEATA
;
A
#
# COMPACT_ATOMS: atom_id res chain seq x y z
N MET A 1 -8.53 -9.03 16.01
CA MET A 1 -9.78 -8.91 15.22
C MET A 1 -9.39 -8.69 13.77
N ASN A 2 -10.15 -9.21 12.81
CA ASN A 2 -9.87 -8.98 11.38
C ASN A 2 -10.38 -7.58 11.01
N ILE A 3 -9.61 -6.84 10.21
CA ILE A 3 -10.02 -5.54 9.66
C ILE A 3 -10.49 -5.68 8.20
N LEU A 4 -10.01 -6.70 7.49
CA LEU A 4 -10.37 -7.00 6.12
C LEU A 4 -10.37 -8.52 5.88
N SER A 5 -11.36 -9.04 5.17
CA SER A 5 -11.36 -10.43 4.69
C SER A 5 -11.81 -10.54 3.24
N CYS A 6 -11.25 -11.51 2.55
CA CYS A 6 -11.60 -11.88 1.18
C CYS A 6 -12.11 -13.31 1.19
N GLU A 7 -13.29 -13.53 0.58
CA GLU A 7 -13.96 -14.83 0.56
C GLU A 7 -14.27 -15.24 -0.88
N ASN A 8 -13.68 -16.37 -1.31
CA ASN A 8 -13.79 -16.94 -2.65
C ASN A 8 -13.65 -15.90 -3.77
N LEU A 9 -12.70 -14.99 -3.60
CA LEU A 9 -12.59 -13.79 -4.43
C LEU A 9 -11.94 -14.11 -5.77
N THR A 10 -12.63 -13.77 -6.86
CA THR A 10 -12.11 -13.84 -8.23
C THR A 10 -12.11 -12.46 -8.84
N LEU A 11 -10.96 -12.06 -9.39
CA LEU A 11 -10.73 -10.75 -9.98
C LEU A 11 -10.21 -10.89 -11.41
N GLY A 12 -10.61 -9.97 -12.28
CA GLY A 12 -10.24 -10.01 -13.69
C GLY A 12 -10.70 -8.77 -14.45
N TYR A 13 -10.44 -8.74 -15.75
CA TYR A 13 -10.80 -7.65 -16.64
C TYR A 13 -11.68 -8.17 -17.77
N GLU A 14 -12.74 -7.44 -18.12
CA GLU A 14 -13.61 -7.77 -19.27
C GLU A 14 -14.10 -9.24 -19.27
N GLY A 15 -14.42 -9.77 -18.08
CA GLY A 15 -14.87 -11.15 -17.92
C GLY A 15 -13.76 -12.21 -17.97
N ARG A 16 -12.49 -11.83 -18.12
CA ARG A 16 -11.34 -12.75 -18.08
C ARG A 16 -10.71 -12.75 -16.68
N PRO A 17 -10.75 -13.87 -15.94
CA PRO A 17 -10.15 -13.94 -14.61
C PRO A 17 -8.62 -13.82 -14.71
N VAL A 18 -8.05 -12.99 -13.83
CA VAL A 18 -6.60 -12.83 -13.63
C VAL A 18 -6.15 -13.61 -12.40
N VAL A 19 -6.96 -13.57 -11.34
CA VAL A 19 -6.72 -14.32 -10.10
C VAL A 19 -8.03 -14.89 -9.56
N THR A 20 -8.03 -16.15 -9.14
CA THR A 20 -9.23 -16.88 -8.71
C THR A 20 -9.13 -17.43 -7.30
N GLY A 21 -10.28 -17.53 -6.62
CA GLY A 21 -10.43 -18.28 -5.37
C GLY A 21 -9.60 -17.77 -4.20
N LEU A 22 -9.37 -16.45 -4.08
CA LEU A 22 -8.60 -15.89 -2.96
C LEU A 22 -9.41 -15.95 -1.66
N ASN A 23 -8.76 -16.47 -0.61
CA ASN A 23 -9.34 -16.63 0.72
C ASN A 23 -8.29 -16.26 1.76
N PHE A 24 -8.41 -15.07 2.33
CA PHE A 24 -7.50 -14.58 3.36
C PHE A 24 -8.16 -13.52 4.23
N ALA A 25 -7.62 -13.30 5.42
CA ALA A 25 -8.06 -12.24 6.31
C ALA A 25 -6.85 -11.52 6.92
N VAL A 26 -6.97 -10.22 7.09
CA VAL A 26 -5.94 -9.36 7.67
C VAL A 26 -6.47 -8.82 8.99
N GLY A 27 -5.70 -9.02 10.05
CA GLY A 27 -5.90 -8.49 11.38
C GLY A 27 -5.55 -7.01 11.51
N GLU A 28 -6.15 -6.33 12.49
CA GLU A 28 -5.71 -4.97 12.87
C GLU A 28 -4.23 -4.95 13.27
N GLY A 29 -3.49 -3.94 12.79
CA GLY A 29 -2.05 -3.78 13.05
C GLY A 29 -1.17 -4.78 12.31
N GLN A 30 -1.74 -5.68 11.52
CA GLN A 30 -0.99 -6.68 10.79
C GLN A 30 -0.27 -6.06 9.60
N TYR A 31 0.97 -6.51 9.38
CA TYR A 31 1.71 -6.23 8.15
C TYR A 31 1.62 -7.45 7.23
N LEU A 32 0.82 -7.35 6.17
CA LEU A 32 0.72 -8.31 5.09
C LEU A 32 1.59 -7.87 3.90
N CYS A 33 2.54 -8.71 3.47
CA CYS A 33 3.24 -8.54 2.21
C CYS A 33 2.60 -9.43 1.13
N ILE A 34 2.34 -8.85 -0.04
CA ILE A 34 1.76 -9.51 -1.20
C ILE A 34 2.86 -9.66 -2.25
N VAL A 35 3.20 -10.91 -2.57
CA VAL A 35 4.30 -11.27 -3.47
C VAL A 35 3.80 -12.10 -4.64
N GLY A 36 4.62 -12.19 -5.68
CA GLY A 36 4.34 -12.99 -6.88
C GLY A 36 4.74 -12.27 -8.16
N GLU A 37 4.68 -12.98 -9.27
CA GLU A 37 5.15 -12.49 -10.57
C GLU A 37 4.31 -11.32 -11.12
N ASN A 38 4.84 -10.64 -12.13
CA ASN A 38 4.09 -9.64 -12.87
C ASN A 38 2.88 -10.28 -13.55
N GLY A 39 1.72 -9.62 -13.45
CA GLY A 39 0.46 -10.14 -13.97
C GLY A 39 -0.25 -11.18 -13.07
N SER A 40 0.28 -11.50 -11.87
CA SER A 40 -0.35 -12.46 -10.96
C SER A 40 -1.65 -11.96 -10.28
N GLY A 41 -2.00 -10.69 -10.46
CA GLY A 41 -3.23 -10.08 -9.92
C GLY A 41 -3.05 -9.19 -8.69
N LYS A 42 -1.82 -8.88 -8.27
CA LYS A 42 -1.51 -8.03 -7.09
C LYS A 42 -2.18 -6.64 -7.15
N THR A 43 -1.92 -5.87 -8.20
CA THR A 43 -2.52 -4.54 -8.38
C THR A 43 -4.04 -4.62 -8.57
N THR A 44 -4.53 -5.68 -9.21
CA THR A 44 -5.97 -5.94 -9.36
C THR A 44 -6.64 -6.16 -8.00
N LEU A 45 -5.98 -6.89 -7.09
CA LEU A 45 -6.42 -7.07 -5.71
C LEU A 45 -6.46 -5.73 -4.96
N MET A 46 -5.43 -4.89 -5.08
CA MET A 46 -5.43 -3.56 -4.46
C MET A 46 -6.59 -2.68 -4.95
N ARG A 47 -6.83 -2.65 -6.27
CA ARG A 47 -7.96 -1.92 -6.85
C ARG A 47 -9.31 -2.44 -6.34
N ALA A 48 -9.44 -3.75 -6.16
CA ALA A 48 -10.67 -4.35 -5.64
C ALA A 48 -10.90 -3.98 -4.17
N ILE A 49 -9.86 -4.01 -3.33
CA ILE A 49 -9.92 -3.59 -1.92
C ILE A 49 -10.34 -2.11 -1.82
N LEU A 50 -9.78 -1.25 -2.69
CA LEU A 50 -10.13 0.18 -2.77
C LEU A 50 -11.53 0.44 -3.36
N GLY A 51 -12.22 -0.59 -3.85
CA GLY A 51 -13.53 -0.45 -4.52
C GLY A 51 -13.45 0.19 -5.91
N LEU A 52 -12.25 0.33 -6.49
CA LEU A 52 -12.05 0.80 -7.86
C LEU A 52 -12.37 -0.27 -8.91
N GLN A 53 -12.48 -1.53 -8.47
CA GLN A 53 -12.84 -2.66 -9.32
C GLN A 53 -13.78 -3.60 -8.56
N SER A 54 -14.90 -3.95 -9.17
CA SER A 54 -15.82 -4.94 -8.61
C SER A 54 -15.27 -6.36 -8.80
N PRO A 55 -15.39 -7.25 -7.80
CA PRO A 55 -15.09 -8.66 -7.98
C PRO A 55 -15.97 -9.31 -9.05
N MET A 56 -15.42 -10.30 -9.75
CA MET A 56 -16.22 -11.15 -10.66
C MET A 56 -16.98 -12.22 -9.87
N GLN A 57 -16.40 -12.70 -8.77
CA GLN A 57 -17.01 -13.66 -7.85
C GLN A 57 -16.46 -13.41 -6.45
N GLY A 58 -17.22 -13.82 -5.43
CA GLY A 58 -16.84 -13.66 -4.04
C GLY A 58 -16.99 -12.22 -3.55
N GLN A 59 -16.41 -11.93 -2.41
CA GLN A 59 -16.57 -10.64 -1.75
C GLN A 59 -15.33 -10.21 -0.96
N ILE A 60 -15.22 -8.90 -0.78
CA ILE A 60 -14.27 -8.27 0.14
C ILE A 60 -15.10 -7.64 1.26
N ILE A 61 -14.86 -8.08 2.48
CA ILE A 61 -15.57 -7.63 3.68
C ILE A 61 -14.62 -6.73 4.47
N THR A 62 -15.06 -5.51 4.77
CA THR A 62 -14.40 -4.65 5.74
C THR A 62 -15.08 -4.80 7.09
N HIS A 63 -14.29 -4.90 8.15
CA HIS A 63 -14.78 -5.09 9.52
C HIS A 63 -14.58 -3.79 10.33
N ASP A 64 -15.12 -3.75 11.54
CA ASP A 64 -14.91 -2.67 12.52
C ASP A 64 -15.22 -1.25 12.01
N GLY A 65 -16.20 -1.18 11.11
CA GLY A 65 -16.70 0.06 10.51
C GLY A 65 -15.75 0.69 9.49
N LEU A 66 -14.67 0.00 9.09
CA LEU A 66 -13.73 0.52 8.10
C LEU A 66 -14.44 0.78 6.77
N LYS A 67 -14.39 2.03 6.33
CA LYS A 67 -14.89 2.45 5.01
C LYS A 67 -13.76 2.47 4.01
N LYS A 68 -14.07 2.22 2.74
CA LYS A 68 -13.08 2.20 1.65
C LYS A 68 -12.38 3.55 1.49
N GLU A 69 -13.07 4.64 1.78
CA GLU A 69 -12.55 6.02 1.74
C GLU A 69 -11.56 6.33 2.88
N GLU A 70 -11.51 5.48 3.90
CA GLU A 70 -10.63 5.57 5.08
C GLU A 70 -9.37 4.72 4.93
N ILE A 71 -9.20 4.07 3.78
CA ILE A 71 -8.00 3.33 3.39
C ILE A 71 -7.06 4.29 2.67
N GLY A 72 -5.84 4.47 3.19
CA GLY A 72 -4.81 5.23 2.49
C GLY A 72 -4.14 4.38 1.42
N TYR A 73 -3.84 5.00 0.28
CA TYR A 73 -3.24 4.30 -0.85
C TYR A 73 -2.04 5.06 -1.39
N LEU A 74 -0.91 4.37 -1.48
CA LEU A 74 0.30 4.80 -2.18
C LEU A 74 0.41 3.94 -3.47
N PRO A 75 0.08 4.51 -4.64
CA PRO A 75 0.21 3.80 -5.91
C PRO A 75 1.66 3.69 -6.36
N GLN A 76 1.96 2.66 -7.15
CA GLN A 76 3.23 2.57 -7.88
C GLN A 76 3.39 3.83 -8.74
N GLN A 77 4.53 4.52 -8.58
CA GLN A 77 4.78 5.76 -9.32
C GLN A 77 5.01 5.49 -10.81
N THR A 78 4.19 6.10 -11.65
CA THR A 78 4.46 6.21 -13.09
C THR A 78 5.16 7.53 -13.40
N LEU A 79 5.89 7.60 -14.53
CA LEU A 79 6.58 8.83 -14.97
C LEU A 79 5.64 10.05 -15.02
N ALA A 80 4.40 9.87 -15.50
CA ALA A 80 3.41 10.94 -15.57
C ALA A 80 2.99 11.51 -14.19
N GLN A 81 3.10 10.72 -13.12
CA GLN A 81 2.79 11.19 -11.76
C GLN A 81 3.92 12.01 -11.15
N ARG A 82 5.15 11.91 -11.66
CA ARG A 82 6.32 12.66 -11.15
C ARG A 82 6.29 14.14 -11.53
N ASP A 83 5.60 14.49 -12.60
CA ASP A 83 5.55 15.85 -13.16
C ASP A 83 4.37 16.70 -12.67
N PHE A 84 3.79 16.38 -11.51
CA PHE A 84 2.64 17.12 -11.00
C PHE A 84 3.01 18.56 -10.56
N PRO A 85 2.44 19.61 -11.18
CA PRO A 85 2.85 21.00 -10.94
C PRO A 85 2.13 21.62 -9.74
N ALA A 86 2.22 20.98 -8.58
CA ALA A 86 1.66 21.49 -7.32
C ALA A 86 2.73 21.59 -6.24
N SER A 87 2.45 22.36 -5.19
CA SER A 87 3.29 22.36 -4.00
C SER A 87 3.16 21.05 -3.24
N VAL A 88 4.21 20.68 -2.50
CA VAL A 88 4.17 19.51 -1.61
C VAL A 88 2.97 19.54 -0.67
N TYR A 89 2.70 20.70 -0.07
CA TYR A 89 1.59 20.85 0.85
C TYR A 89 0.24 20.56 0.18
N GLU A 90 0.01 21.02 -1.05
CA GLU A 90 -1.22 20.74 -1.81
C GLU A 90 -1.35 19.24 -2.14
N VAL A 91 -0.25 18.58 -2.52
CA VAL A 91 -0.24 17.14 -2.79
C VAL A 91 -0.64 16.36 -1.54
N VAL A 92 -0.02 16.65 -0.39
CA VAL A 92 -0.37 15.96 0.87
C VAL A 92 -1.81 16.25 1.28
N GLN A 93 -2.22 17.51 1.20
CA GLN A 93 -3.56 17.93 1.58
C GLN A 93 -4.66 17.25 0.73
N SER A 94 -4.36 16.94 -0.53
CA SER A 94 -5.28 16.21 -1.41
C SER A 94 -5.68 14.82 -0.86
N GLY A 95 -4.90 14.23 0.04
CA GLY A 95 -5.25 12.97 0.71
C GLY A 95 -6.49 13.09 1.60
N CYS A 96 -6.87 14.30 2.02
CA CYS A 96 -8.09 14.53 2.79
C CYS A 96 -9.36 14.62 1.92
N LEU A 97 -9.25 14.63 0.58
CA LEU A 97 -10.39 14.90 -0.32
C LEU A 97 -11.52 13.89 -0.17
N ASN A 98 -11.20 12.61 0.02
CA ASN A 98 -12.21 11.56 0.19
C ASN A 98 -13.11 11.78 1.43
N LYS A 99 -12.62 12.56 2.42
CA LYS A 99 -13.36 12.91 3.65
C LYS A 99 -14.02 14.29 3.59
N SER A 100 -13.79 15.06 2.53
CA SER A 100 -14.29 16.44 2.40
C SER A 100 -15.78 16.52 2.00
N GLY A 101 -16.37 15.42 1.52
CA GLY A 101 -17.74 15.41 0.99
C GLY A 101 -17.92 16.45 -0.12
N ARG A 102 -18.99 17.26 -0.04
CA ARG A 102 -19.28 18.33 -1.01
C ARG A 102 -18.65 19.69 -0.70
N ARG A 103 -17.74 19.77 0.28
CA ARG A 103 -17.17 21.06 0.71
C ARG A 103 -16.07 21.51 -0.26
N PRO A 104 -16.11 22.75 -0.77
CA PRO A 104 -15.12 23.24 -1.74
C PRO A 104 -13.75 23.56 -1.10
N PHE A 105 -13.67 23.68 0.23
CA PHE A 105 -12.45 24.09 0.93
C PHE A 105 -12.09 23.15 2.09
N TYR A 106 -10.79 22.99 2.32
CA TYR A 106 -10.26 22.22 3.44
C TYR A 106 -10.46 22.93 4.79
N ASN A 107 -10.96 22.19 5.78
CA ASN A 107 -11.17 22.69 7.14
C ASN A 107 -9.87 22.70 7.97
N LYS A 108 -9.92 23.26 9.18
CA LYS A 108 -8.76 23.35 10.09
C LYS A 108 -8.18 21.98 10.46
N GLN A 109 -9.03 20.97 10.66
CA GLN A 109 -8.61 19.61 11.01
C GLN A 109 -7.86 18.93 9.85
N GLN A 110 -8.34 19.07 8.61
CA GLN A 110 -7.68 18.54 7.42
C GLN A 110 -6.32 19.18 7.18
N LYS A 111 -6.22 20.51 7.38
CA LYS A 111 -4.95 21.24 7.33
C LYS A 111 -3.98 20.77 8.42
N ALA A 112 -4.47 20.51 9.64
CA ALA A 112 -3.65 19.99 10.72
C ALA A 112 -3.15 18.57 10.41
N ARG A 113 -4.01 17.67 9.94
CA ARG A 113 -3.67 16.30 9.55
C ARG A 113 -2.59 16.27 8.46
N ALA A 114 -2.69 17.15 7.46
CA ALA A 114 -1.66 17.28 6.42
C ALA A 114 -0.30 17.70 7.00
N ARG A 115 -0.27 18.68 7.91
CA ARG A 115 0.98 19.12 8.56
C ARG A 115 1.59 18.04 9.44
N GLU A 116 0.75 17.30 10.16
CA GLU A 116 1.19 16.18 10.99
C GLU A 116 1.79 15.06 10.15
N ALA A 117 1.13 14.66 9.05
CA ALA A 117 1.67 13.67 8.13
C ALA A 117 3.01 14.10 7.51
N MET A 118 3.15 15.39 7.17
CA MET A 118 4.41 15.94 6.67
C MET A 118 5.53 15.93 7.72
N ALA A 119 5.20 16.22 8.98
CA ALA A 119 6.16 16.18 10.07
C ALA A 119 6.62 14.75 10.34
N ARG A 120 5.69 13.79 10.39
CA ARG A 120 5.99 12.36 10.59
C ARG A 120 6.92 11.79 9.52
N LEU A 121 6.83 12.30 8.29
CA LEU A 121 7.65 11.84 7.17
C LEU A 121 8.85 12.75 6.86
N GLY A 122 9.13 13.74 7.71
CA GLY A 122 10.31 14.59 7.59
C GLY A 122 10.35 15.41 6.30
N ILE A 123 9.20 15.94 5.85
CA ILE A 123 9.08 16.71 4.60
C ILE A 123 8.50 18.12 4.81
N THR A 124 8.42 18.58 6.07
CA THR A 124 7.85 19.90 6.41
C THR A 124 8.57 21.06 5.72
N GLU A 125 9.89 21.00 5.61
CA GLU A 125 10.71 22.04 4.96
C GLU A 125 10.42 22.18 3.45
N PHE A 126 9.87 21.13 2.82
CA PHE A 126 9.53 21.13 1.40
C PHE A 126 8.13 21.65 1.10
N ALA A 127 7.36 22.07 2.11
CA ALA A 127 5.94 22.39 1.97
C ALA A 127 5.60 23.33 0.80
N LYS A 128 6.44 24.34 0.55
CA LYS A 128 6.26 25.33 -0.52
C LYS A 128 6.96 24.97 -1.83
N LYS A 129 7.81 23.94 -1.84
CA LYS A 129 8.51 23.50 -3.06
C LYS A 129 7.51 22.81 -3.99
N CYS A 130 7.79 22.91 -5.29
CA CYS A 130 7.04 22.16 -6.29
C CYS A 130 7.41 20.67 -6.20
N TYR A 131 6.41 19.79 -6.19
CA TYR A 131 6.58 18.34 -6.06
C TYR A 131 7.50 17.74 -7.14
N ARG A 132 7.40 18.21 -8.38
CA ARG A 132 8.26 17.77 -9.50
C ARG A 132 9.75 18.07 -9.31
N ASN A 133 10.09 19.02 -8.43
CA ASN A 133 11.49 19.42 -8.18
C ASN A 133 12.15 18.62 -7.04
N LEU A 134 11.45 17.64 -6.46
CA LEU A 134 11.96 16.80 -5.38
C LEU A 134 12.74 15.60 -5.92
N SER A 135 13.62 15.02 -5.09
CA SER A 135 14.21 13.72 -5.40
C SER A 135 13.16 12.60 -5.36
N GLY A 136 13.42 11.46 -6.01
CA GLY A 136 12.48 10.33 -6.02
C GLY A 136 12.08 9.85 -4.61
N GLY A 137 13.05 9.77 -3.69
CA GLY A 137 12.77 9.44 -2.29
C GLY A 137 11.90 10.48 -1.56
N GLN A 138 12.17 11.77 -1.80
CA GLN A 138 11.34 12.85 -1.26
C GLN A 138 9.92 12.79 -1.84
N GLN A 139 9.76 12.53 -3.14
CA GLN A 139 8.46 12.34 -3.78
C GLN A 139 7.69 11.17 -3.15
N GLN A 140 8.35 10.05 -2.88
CA GLN A 140 7.73 8.91 -2.21
C GLN A 140 7.25 9.24 -0.80
N ARG A 141 8.04 9.96 -0.01
CA ARG A 141 7.61 10.46 1.30
C ARG A 141 6.41 11.40 1.19
N VAL A 142 6.33 12.24 0.15
CA VAL A 142 5.15 13.09 -0.10
C VAL A 142 3.91 12.25 -0.42
N LEU A 143 4.03 11.22 -1.26
CA LEU A 143 2.91 10.32 -1.58
C LEU A 143 2.47 9.49 -0.38
N LEU A 144 3.41 9.03 0.46
CA LEU A 144 3.10 8.35 1.72
C LEU A 144 2.38 9.30 2.69
N ALA A 145 2.79 10.57 2.77
CA ALA A 145 2.11 11.58 3.59
C ALA A 145 0.67 11.82 3.12
N ARG A 146 0.47 11.87 1.80
CA ARG A 146 -0.86 11.95 1.19
C ARG A 146 -1.70 10.72 1.55
N ALA A 147 -1.14 9.51 1.46
CA ALA A 147 -1.83 8.28 1.85
C ALA A 147 -2.22 8.28 3.33
N LEU A 148 -1.33 8.73 4.23
CA LEU A 148 -1.59 8.88 5.67
C LEU A 148 -2.71 9.88 5.98
N CYS A 149 -2.90 10.91 5.15
CA CYS A 149 -4.02 11.82 5.31
C CYS A 149 -5.38 11.15 5.07
N ALA A 150 -5.42 10.13 4.19
CA ALA A 150 -6.61 9.34 3.93
C ALA A 150 -6.78 8.20 4.96
N ALA A 151 -5.69 7.52 5.32
CA ALA A 151 -5.68 6.33 6.16
C ALA A 151 -6.10 6.60 7.60
N ASP A 152 -7.15 5.94 8.09
CA ASP A 152 -7.39 5.86 9.53
C ASP A 152 -6.67 4.68 10.18
N ARG A 153 -6.86 3.45 9.67
CA ARG A 153 -6.24 2.23 10.24
C ARG A 153 -5.53 1.34 9.22
N VAL A 154 -5.69 1.60 7.92
CA VAL A 154 -5.18 0.75 6.85
C VAL A 154 -4.42 1.58 5.81
N LEU A 155 -3.20 1.14 5.48
CA LEU A 155 -2.43 1.60 4.33
C LEU A 155 -2.24 0.47 3.32
N LEU A 156 -2.52 0.77 2.06
CA LEU A 156 -2.18 -0.04 0.92
C LEU A 156 -0.99 0.61 0.19
N LEU A 157 0.08 -0.15 -0.01
CA LEU A 157 1.31 0.32 -0.63
C LEU A 157 1.61 -0.54 -1.84
N ASP A 158 1.63 0.05 -3.04
CA ASP A 158 1.91 -0.65 -4.29
C ASP A 158 3.33 -0.34 -4.75
N GLU A 159 4.27 -1.24 -4.46
CA GLU A 159 5.70 -1.12 -4.77
C GLU A 159 6.33 0.25 -4.40
N PRO A 160 6.25 0.67 -3.12
CA PRO A 160 6.63 2.02 -2.71
C PRO A 160 8.13 2.33 -2.90
N ALA A 161 8.98 1.31 -2.92
CA ALA A 161 10.43 1.45 -3.08
C ALA A 161 10.93 1.32 -4.53
N SER A 162 10.03 1.11 -5.51
CA SER A 162 10.42 0.86 -6.90
C SER A 162 11.22 2.04 -7.49
N GLY A 163 12.39 1.74 -8.04
CA GLY A 163 13.29 2.71 -8.67
C GLY A 163 14.00 3.68 -7.71
N LEU A 164 14.02 3.38 -6.41
CA LEU A 164 14.84 4.10 -5.42
C LEU A 164 16.19 3.41 -5.24
N ASP A 165 17.21 4.18 -4.83
CA ASP A 165 18.48 3.59 -4.40
C ASP A 165 18.32 2.81 -3.07
N PRO A 166 19.25 1.90 -2.74
CA PRO A 166 19.14 1.06 -1.55
C PRO A 166 19.08 1.83 -0.22
N ALA A 167 19.78 2.96 -0.12
CA ALA A 167 19.80 3.75 1.12
C ALA A 167 18.44 4.43 1.35
N ILE A 168 17.88 5.06 0.32
CA ILE A 168 16.54 5.66 0.38
C ILE A 168 15.46 4.59 0.60
N THR A 169 15.60 3.42 -0.01
CA THR A 169 14.69 2.28 0.19
C THR A 169 14.62 1.87 1.66
N GLU A 170 15.77 1.74 2.33
CA GLU A 170 15.82 1.37 3.75
C GLU A 170 15.21 2.45 4.66
N GLU A 171 15.43 3.73 4.33
CA GLU A 171 14.79 4.84 5.04
C GLU A 171 13.25 4.78 4.91
N LEU A 172 12.75 4.49 3.70
CA LEU A 172 11.31 4.38 3.45
C LEU A 172 10.69 3.19 4.20
N TYR A 173 11.34 2.03 4.18
CA TYR A 173 10.87 0.86 4.94
C TYR A 173 10.94 1.09 6.45
N SER A 174 11.93 1.83 6.94
CA SER A 174 12.00 2.21 8.35
C SER A 174 10.82 3.09 8.77
N LEU A 175 10.40 4.03 7.92
CA LEU A 175 9.20 4.84 8.14
C LEU A 175 7.93 3.97 8.16
N ILE A 176 7.78 3.04 7.19
CA ILE A 176 6.64 2.12 7.13
C ILE A 176 6.58 1.22 8.37
N ARG A 177 7.73 0.70 8.82
CA ARG A 177 7.84 -0.08 10.05
C ARG A 177 7.37 0.72 11.27
N ALA A 178 7.82 1.97 11.42
CA ALA A 178 7.39 2.83 12.51
C ALA A 178 5.87 3.03 12.50
N LEU A 179 5.27 3.29 11.34
CA LEU A 179 3.80 3.39 11.19
C LEU A 179 3.08 2.11 11.62
N ASN A 180 3.61 0.93 11.25
CA ASN A 180 3.02 -0.35 11.65
C ASN A 180 3.14 -0.61 13.15
N GLN A 181 4.28 -0.28 13.76
CA GLN A 181 4.50 -0.39 15.22
C GLN A 181 3.56 0.51 16.03
N GLU A 182 3.10 1.62 15.45
CA GLU A 182 2.06 2.50 16.02
C GLU A 182 0.63 1.93 15.86
N GLY A 183 0.47 0.73 15.28
CA GLY A 183 -0.80 0.03 15.13
C GLY A 183 -1.47 0.16 13.76
N MET A 184 -0.81 0.78 12.77
CA MET A 184 -1.34 0.84 11.41
C MET A 184 -1.30 -0.53 10.75
N THR A 185 -2.41 -0.96 10.15
CA THR A 185 -2.44 -2.17 9.31
C THR A 185 -1.82 -1.84 7.94
N ILE A 186 -0.86 -2.64 7.51
CA ILE A 186 -0.15 -2.43 6.24
C ILE A 186 -0.42 -3.62 5.31
N LEU A 187 -0.88 -3.34 4.10
CA LEU A 187 -0.84 -4.30 2.99
C LEU A 187 0.10 -3.73 1.93
N MET A 188 1.22 -4.42 1.69
CA MET A 188 2.26 -3.96 0.77
C MET A 188 2.46 -4.95 -0.36
N ILE A 189 2.41 -4.49 -1.60
CA ILE A 189 2.99 -5.21 -2.74
C ILE A 189 4.48 -4.89 -2.77
N SER A 190 5.31 -5.93 -2.76
CA SER A 190 6.75 -5.77 -2.89
C SER A 190 7.37 -6.99 -3.56
N HIS A 191 8.46 -6.73 -4.29
CA HIS A 191 9.36 -7.74 -4.82
C HIS A 191 10.54 -8.00 -3.85
N ASP A 192 10.75 -7.12 -2.88
CA ASP A 192 11.81 -7.26 -1.89
C ASP A 192 11.42 -8.23 -0.78
N LEU A 193 11.79 -9.49 -0.97
CA LEU A 193 11.60 -10.55 0.02
C LEU A 193 12.44 -10.36 1.28
N ARG A 194 13.56 -9.62 1.23
CA ARG A 194 14.37 -9.36 2.43
C ARG A 194 13.62 -8.40 3.34
N ALA A 195 13.07 -7.33 2.78
CA ALA A 195 12.19 -6.41 3.51
C ALA A 195 10.94 -7.14 4.04
N ALA A 196 10.31 -7.99 3.21
CA ALA A 196 9.16 -8.79 3.64
C ALA A 196 9.50 -9.74 4.80
N ALA A 197 10.61 -10.46 4.73
CA ALA A 197 11.07 -11.36 5.80
C ALA A 197 11.38 -10.61 7.10
N ARG A 198 11.85 -9.37 7.00
CA ARG A 198 12.14 -8.54 8.17
C ARG A 198 10.88 -7.96 8.81
N ASP A 199 10.01 -7.35 8.01
CA ASP A 199 8.98 -6.42 8.50
C ASP A 199 7.56 -6.99 8.44
N ALA A 200 7.27 -7.87 7.47
CA ALA A 200 5.95 -8.46 7.37
C ALA A 200 5.72 -9.43 8.54
N SER A 201 4.46 -9.54 8.94
CA SER A 201 3.98 -10.62 9.80
C SER A 201 3.49 -11.80 8.98
N HIS A 202 2.89 -11.52 7.82
CA HIS A 202 2.27 -12.51 6.96
C HIS A 202 2.59 -12.26 5.50
N ILE A 203 2.55 -13.33 4.71
CA ILE A 203 2.78 -13.32 3.27
C ILE A 203 1.55 -13.86 2.56
N LEU A 204 1.13 -13.17 1.49
CA LEU A 204 0.20 -13.66 0.48
C LEU A 204 0.97 -13.82 -0.83
N HIS A 205 1.17 -15.05 -1.30
CA HIS A 205 1.83 -15.32 -2.57
C HIS A 205 0.79 -15.62 -3.65
N LEU A 206 0.74 -14.79 -4.70
CA LEU A 206 -0.14 -14.92 -5.85
C LEU A 206 0.58 -15.39 -7.12
N ALA A 207 -0.02 -16.34 -7.82
CA ALA A 207 0.35 -16.73 -9.19
C ALA A 207 -0.91 -17.21 -9.95
N ASN A 208 -1.76 -16.26 -10.36
CA ASN A 208 -3.12 -16.48 -10.91
C ASN A 208 -4.11 -17.18 -9.97
N ARG A 209 -3.64 -17.64 -8.82
CA ARG A 209 -4.38 -18.15 -7.67
C ARG A 209 -3.59 -17.84 -6.39
N GLN A 210 -4.19 -18.11 -5.25
CA GLN A 210 -3.48 -18.10 -3.97
C GLN A 210 -2.56 -19.32 -3.88
N LEU A 211 -1.24 -19.11 -3.89
CA LEU A 211 -0.26 -20.18 -3.64
C LEU A 211 -0.01 -20.37 -2.15
N PHE A 212 -0.03 -19.29 -1.39
CA PHE A 212 0.20 -19.31 0.05
C PHE A 212 -0.48 -18.12 0.72
N PHE A 213 -0.98 -18.33 1.94
CA PHE A 213 -1.33 -17.28 2.88
C PHE A 213 -1.02 -17.76 4.30
N GLY A 214 -0.30 -16.96 5.09
CA GLY A 214 0.07 -17.31 6.45
C GLY A 214 1.25 -16.49 6.98
N GLU A 215 1.77 -16.87 8.14
CA GLU A 215 2.93 -16.23 8.76
C GLU A 215 4.17 -16.31 7.88
N LYS A 216 5.04 -15.30 7.95
CA LYS A 216 6.25 -15.24 7.13
C LYS A 216 7.21 -16.40 7.42
N GLU A 217 7.31 -16.87 8.66
CA GLU A 217 8.20 -17.96 9.06
C GLU A 217 7.74 -19.27 8.42
N ALA A 218 6.43 -19.50 8.37
CA ALA A 218 5.86 -20.65 7.66
C ALA A 218 6.16 -20.56 6.16
N TYR A 219 5.95 -19.38 5.55
CA TYR A 219 6.22 -19.16 4.13
C TYR A 219 7.66 -19.49 3.74
N LEU A 220 8.64 -18.96 4.48
CA LEU A 220 10.08 -19.14 4.21
C LEU A 220 10.54 -20.60 4.33
N ASN A 221 9.75 -21.44 5.03
CA ASN A 221 10.01 -22.87 5.14
C ASN A 221 9.35 -23.72 4.05
N THR A 222 8.48 -23.14 3.22
CA THR A 222 7.88 -23.83 2.08
C THR A 222 8.83 -23.87 0.87
N ASP A 223 8.68 -24.88 0.01
CA ASP A 223 9.45 -24.98 -1.24
C ASP A 223 9.21 -23.77 -2.15
N ILE A 224 7.95 -23.29 -2.22
CA ILE A 224 7.58 -22.12 -3.02
C ILE A 224 8.28 -20.86 -2.48
N GLY A 225 8.28 -20.67 -1.16
CA GLY A 225 8.93 -19.52 -0.53
C GLY A 225 10.44 -19.52 -0.73
N ARG A 226 11.09 -20.68 -0.59
CA ARG A 226 12.54 -20.83 -0.83
C ARG A 226 12.88 -20.60 -2.30
N LEU A 227 12.12 -21.16 -3.23
CA LEU A 227 12.33 -20.99 -4.66
C LEU A 227 12.17 -19.52 -5.07
N TYR A 228 11.11 -18.86 -4.58
CA TYR A 228 10.85 -17.47 -4.88
C TYR A 228 11.95 -16.55 -4.31
N ALA A 229 12.47 -16.86 -3.11
CA ALA A 229 13.63 -16.16 -2.53
C ALA A 229 14.92 -16.30 -3.35
N LEU A 230 15.14 -17.46 -3.97
CA LEU A 230 16.29 -17.68 -4.86
C LEU A 230 16.15 -16.91 -6.18
N LEU A 231 14.95 -16.90 -6.77
CA LEU A 231 14.69 -16.20 -8.03
C LEU A 231 14.90 -14.68 -7.90
N GLU A 232 14.36 -14.07 -6.83
CA GLU A 232 14.54 -12.64 -6.56
C GLU A 232 15.99 -12.28 -6.17
N ALA A 233 16.78 -13.21 -5.65
CA ALA A 233 18.21 -12.96 -5.37
C ALA A 233 19.09 -12.94 -6.64
N THR A 234 18.57 -13.47 -7.74
CA THR A 234 19.27 -13.55 -9.04
C THR A 234 18.80 -12.54 -10.08
N ALA A 235 17.74 -11.78 -9.77
CA ALA A 235 17.17 -10.73 -10.61
C ALA A 235 17.78 -9.36 -10.26
#